data_AF-A0A2N9LJC3-F1
#
_entry.id   AF-A0A2N9LJC3-F1
#
_cell.length_a   1.000
_cell.length_b   1.000
_cell.length_c   1.000
_cell.angle_alpha   90.00
_cell.angle_beta   90.00
_cell.angle_gamma   90.00
#
_symmetry.space_group_name_H-M   'P 1'
#
loop_
_entity.id
_entity.type
_entity.pdbx_description
1 polymer ?
#
loop_
_entity_poly.entity_id
_entity_poly.type
_entity_poly.pdbx_seq_one_letter_code
_entity_poly.pdbx_strand_id
1 'polypeptide(L)'
;MSLWTPPAPPFRSPRPRRNCSTPAIFAALNSLLTALNNNDQAGITQAATSLKSADTYLNQQVAFYGEAENRVAAASDLAQKFQTQQQSQLSNLRDADIPAVALQLSQAQLDQQAALSAESKIMQTPNLFSYLG
;
A
#
# COMPACT_ATOMS: atom_id res chain seq x y z
N MET A 1 38.68 -2.48 19.65
CA MET A 1 37.41 -3.09 19.18
C MET A 1 36.26 -2.23 19.67
N SER A 2 35.71 -1.37 18.83
CA SER A 2 34.60 -0.49 19.19
C SER A 2 33.29 -1.25 19.01
N LEU A 3 32.63 -1.59 20.11
CA LEU A 3 31.30 -2.23 20.12
C LEU A 3 30.28 -1.28 19.51
N TRP A 4 29.80 -1.61 18.32
CA TRP A 4 28.64 -0.97 17.71
C TRP A 4 27.41 -1.24 18.59
N THR A 5 26.94 -0.21 19.29
CA THR A 5 25.66 -0.24 19.99
C THR A 5 24.60 0.29 19.03
N PRO A 6 23.57 -0.51 18.67
CA PRO A 6 22.54 -0.04 17.77
C PRO A 6 21.78 1.15 18.41
N PRO A 7 21.40 2.17 17.62
CA PRO A 7 20.61 3.29 18.12
C PRO A 7 19.27 2.78 18.64
N ALA A 8 18.86 3.26 19.82
CA ALA A 8 17.61 2.91 20.44
C ALA A 8 16.42 3.16 19.49
N PRO A 9 15.46 2.23 19.37
CA PRO A 9 14.29 2.45 18.53
C PRO A 9 13.51 3.68 19.05
N PRO A 10 13.04 4.59 18.17
CA PRO A 10 12.36 5.83 18.58
C PRO A 10 10.95 5.63 19.18
N PHE A 11 10.56 4.41 19.55
CA PHE A 11 9.19 4.08 19.94
C PHE A 11 9.13 3.50 21.35
N ARG A 12 9.32 4.36 22.35
CA ARG A 12 8.72 4.15 23.66
C ARG A 12 7.61 5.18 23.85
N SER A 13 6.51 5.00 23.10
CA SER A 13 5.25 5.68 23.42
C SER A 13 4.95 5.39 24.88
N PRO A 14 4.64 6.40 25.72
CA PRO A 14 4.22 6.17 27.09
C PRO A 14 3.05 5.19 27.07
N ARG A 15 3.23 4.00 27.64
CA ARG A 15 2.12 3.05 27.80
C ARG A 15 1.03 3.79 28.57
N PRO A 16 -0.21 3.88 28.06
CA PRO A 16 -1.29 4.51 28.80
C PRO A 16 -1.39 3.82 30.17
N ARG A 17 -1.25 4.59 31.24
CA ARG A 17 -1.42 4.06 32.60
C ARG A 17 -2.82 3.44 32.65
N ARG A 18 -2.89 2.15 32.99
CA ARG A 18 -4.07 1.26 32.90
C ARG A 18 -5.20 1.63 33.90
N ASN A 19 -5.49 2.92 34.10
CA ASN A 19 -6.27 3.36 35.26
C ASN A 19 -7.51 4.19 34.88
N CYS A 20 -7.77 4.48 33.60
CA CYS A 20 -9.00 5.14 33.14
C CYS A 20 -9.53 4.48 31.87
N SER A 21 -10.11 3.28 32.01
CA SER A 21 -10.85 2.62 30.93
C SER A 21 -12.25 3.24 30.79
N THR A 22 -12.90 3.15 29.63
CA THR A 22 -14.31 3.58 29.39
C THR A 22 -15.31 3.19 30.49
N PRO A 23 -15.22 1.99 31.12
CA PRO A 23 -16.03 1.64 32.29
C PRO A 23 -15.90 2.61 33.48
N ALA A 24 -14.74 3.26 33.66
CA ALA A 24 -14.51 4.25 34.71
C ALA A 24 -15.25 5.56 34.48
N ILE A 25 -15.54 5.91 33.22
CA ILE A 25 -16.30 7.12 32.86
C ILE A 25 -17.77 6.95 33.23
N PHE A 26 -18.35 5.81 32.85
CA PHE A 26 -19.73 5.48 33.23
C PHE A 26 -19.89 5.31 34.74
N ALA A 27 -18.89 4.72 35.42
CA ALA A 27 -18.86 4.67 36.87
C ALA A 27 -18.79 6.07 37.50
N ALA A 28 -17.95 6.98 36.97
CA ALA A 28 -17.85 8.35 37.46
C ALA A 28 -19.17 9.14 37.26
N LEU A 29 -19.86 8.94 36.15
CA LEU A 29 -21.17 9.53 35.90
C LEU A 29 -22.24 9.01 36.87
N ASN A 30 -22.25 7.71 37.14
CA ASN A 30 -23.18 7.12 38.12
C ASN A 30 -22.90 7.59 39.56
N SER A 31 -21.61 7.71 39.92
CA SER A 31 -21.20 8.28 41.21
C SER A 31 -21.58 9.76 41.34
N LEU A 32 -21.47 10.54 40.26
CA LEU A 32 -21.93 11.94 40.23
C LEU A 32 -23.45 12.03 40.46
N LEU A 33 -24.22 11.19 39.77
CA LEU A 33 -25.68 11.16 39.92
C LEU A 33 -26.09 10.78 41.36
N THR A 34 -25.40 9.82 41.96
CA THR A 34 -25.65 9.42 43.36
C THR A 34 -25.27 10.55 44.33
N ALA A 35 -24.12 11.19 44.14
CA ALA A 35 -23.67 12.28 44.99
C ALA A 35 -24.57 13.53 44.90
N LEU A 36 -25.11 13.83 43.72
CA LEU A 36 -26.09 14.91 43.53
C LEU A 36 -27.41 14.62 44.25
N ASN A 37 -27.91 13.38 44.19
CA ASN A 37 -29.12 12.99 44.92
C ASN A 37 -28.93 13.06 46.44
N ASN A 38 -27.73 12.73 46.92
CA ASN A 38 -27.41 12.70 48.35
C ASN A 38 -26.89 14.04 48.90
N ASN A 39 -26.81 15.10 48.08
CA ASN A 39 -26.18 16.38 48.42
C ASN A 39 -24.74 16.23 48.98
N ASP A 40 -24.00 15.22 48.50
CA ASP A 40 -22.63 14.97 48.91
C ASP A 40 -21.65 15.82 48.09
N GLN A 41 -21.30 16.98 48.64
CA GLN A 41 -20.37 17.94 48.02
C GLN A 41 -18.98 17.33 47.73
N ALA A 42 -18.51 16.42 48.58
CA ALA A 42 -17.22 15.75 48.40
C ALA A 42 -17.31 14.74 47.25
N GLY A 43 -18.39 13.95 47.20
CA GLY A 43 -18.67 13.01 46.11
C GLY A 43 -18.80 13.69 44.76
N ILE A 44 -19.46 14.86 44.69
CA ILE A 44 -19.59 15.68 43.48
C ILE A 44 -18.20 16.14 42.99
N THR A 45 -17.38 16.66 43.89
CA THR A 45 -16.03 17.16 43.55
C THR A 45 -15.16 16.02 43.03
N GLN A 46 -15.19 14.87 43.69
CA GLN A 46 -14.44 13.68 43.28
C GLN A 46 -14.89 13.17 41.91
N ALA A 47 -16.19 13.09 41.66
CA ALA A 47 -16.72 12.64 40.38
C ALA A 47 -16.37 13.61 39.24
N ALA A 48 -16.34 14.92 39.49
CA ALA A 48 -15.89 15.92 38.52
C ALA A 48 -14.41 15.74 38.16
N THR A 49 -13.53 15.47 39.14
CA THR A 49 -12.11 15.16 38.88
C THR A 49 -11.95 13.88 38.05
N SER A 50 -12.71 12.84 38.37
CA SER A 50 -12.72 11.59 37.58
C SER A 50 -13.18 11.81 36.15
N LEU A 51 -14.22 12.63 35.93
CA LEU A 51 -14.71 12.97 34.59
C LEU A 51 -13.67 13.79 33.80
N LYS A 52 -12.95 14.71 34.44
CA LYS A 52 -11.88 15.48 33.77
C LYS A 52 -10.70 14.61 33.35
N SER A 53 -10.36 13.62 34.17
CA SER A 53 -9.32 12.63 33.86
C SER A 53 -9.74 11.76 32.68
N ALA A 54 -11.02 11.37 32.63
CA ALA A 54 -11.62 10.63 31.53
C ALA A 54 -11.63 11.42 30.20
N ASP A 55 -12.01 12.70 30.24
CA ASP A 55 -11.95 13.63 29.10
C ASP A 55 -10.51 13.73 28.54
N THR A 56 -9.53 13.88 29.42
CA THR A 56 -8.11 13.91 29.02
C THR A 56 -7.69 12.60 28.34
N TYR A 57 -8.14 11.45 28.85
CA TYR A 57 -7.85 10.15 28.25
C TYR A 57 -8.50 10.00 26.88
N LEU A 58 -9.79 10.35 26.73
CA LEU A 58 -10.48 10.29 25.44
C LEU A 58 -9.78 11.16 24.39
N ASN A 59 -9.39 12.38 24.74
CA ASN A 59 -8.64 13.25 23.84
C ASN A 59 -7.30 12.63 23.40
N GLN A 60 -6.59 11.96 24.31
CA GLN A 60 -5.36 11.22 23.95
C GLN A 60 -5.64 10.06 23.01
N GLN A 61 -6.73 9.31 23.23
CA GLN A 61 -7.10 8.21 22.33
C GLN A 61 -7.50 8.72 20.95
N VAL A 62 -8.31 9.78 20.87
CA VAL A 62 -8.70 10.40 19.60
C VAL A 62 -7.46 10.89 18.84
N ALA A 63 -6.51 11.54 19.52
CA ALA A 63 -5.26 11.98 18.89
C ALA A 63 -4.43 10.79 18.38
N PHE A 64 -4.34 9.70 19.15
CA PHE A 64 -3.63 8.49 18.73
C PHE A 64 -4.26 7.83 17.51
N TYR A 65 -5.58 7.67 17.50
CA TYR A 65 -6.29 7.08 16.36
C TYR A 65 -6.26 8.00 15.13
N GLY A 66 -6.34 9.32 15.30
CA GLY A 66 -6.17 10.27 14.19
C GLY A 66 -4.77 10.24 13.58
N GLU A 67 -3.72 10.07 14.40
CA GLU A 67 -2.35 9.89 13.89
C GLU A 67 -2.18 8.57 13.13
N ALA A 68 -2.77 7.49 13.65
CA ALA A 68 -2.77 6.19 12.99
C ALA A 68 -3.53 6.24 11.65
N GLU A 69 -4.69 6.89 11.61
CA GLU A 69 -5.49 7.08 10.39
C GLU A 69 -4.70 7.87 9.34
N ASN A 70 -4.08 8.99 9.72
CA ASN A 70 -3.23 9.78 8.83
C ASN A 70 -2.07 8.96 8.25
N ARG A 71 -1.45 8.11 9.07
CA ARG A 71 -0.36 7.22 8.61
C ARG A 71 -0.85 6.16 7.64
N VAL A 72 -2.00 5.55 7.89
CA VAL A 72 -2.60 4.56 6.99
C VAL A 72 -2.99 5.21 5.66
N ALA A 73 -3.60 6.40 5.69
CA ALA A 73 -3.95 7.16 4.49
C ALA A 73 -2.70 7.50 3.66
N ALA A 74 -1.65 8.05 4.28
CA ALA A 74 -0.40 8.35 3.59
C ALA A 74 0.28 7.12 2.98
N ALA A 75 0.27 5.98 3.69
CA ALA A 75 0.79 4.72 3.18
C ALA A 75 -0.02 4.19 1.98
N SER A 76 -1.35 4.30 2.05
CA SER A 76 -2.25 3.94 0.94
C SER A 76 -2.00 4.80 -0.29
N ASP A 77 -1.91 6.12 -0.13
CA ASP A 77 -1.62 7.05 -1.23
C ASP A 77 -0.28 6.76 -1.90
N LEU A 78 0.75 6.46 -1.10
CA LEU A 78 2.07 6.09 -1.61
C LEU A 78 2.02 4.76 -2.37
N ALA A 79 1.31 3.75 -1.85
CA ALA A 79 1.14 2.47 -2.51
C ALA A 79 0.44 2.60 -3.86
N GLN A 80 -0.63 3.40 -3.94
CA GLN A 80 -1.34 3.69 -5.20
C GLN A 80 -0.44 4.40 -6.22
N LYS A 81 0.39 5.35 -5.77
CA LYS A 81 1.39 6.00 -6.64
C LYS A 81 2.42 5.02 -7.17
N PHE A 82 2.95 4.12 -6.34
CA PHE A 82 3.88 3.09 -6.80
C PHE A 82 3.23 2.09 -7.74
N GLN A 83 1.97 1.72 -7.51
CA GLN A 83 1.24 0.81 -8.40
C GLN A 83 1.05 1.44 -9.78
N THR A 84 0.59 2.69 -9.84
CA THR A 84 0.40 3.41 -11.12
C THR A 84 1.72 3.65 -11.85
N GLN A 85 2.80 4.00 -11.14
CA GLN A 85 4.12 4.12 -11.75
C GLN A 85 4.62 2.79 -12.33
N GLN A 86 4.50 1.69 -11.59
CA GLN A 86 4.89 0.36 -12.08
C GLN A 86 4.05 -0.06 -13.29
N GLN A 87 2.75 0.20 -13.28
CA GLN A 87 1.87 -0.07 -14.41
C GLN A 87 2.32 0.72 -15.65
N SER A 88 2.64 2.00 -15.48
CA SER A 88 3.14 2.87 -16.56
C SER A 88 4.48 2.38 -17.11
N GLN A 89 5.43 2.01 -16.24
CA GLN A 89 6.72 1.46 -16.64
C GLN A 89 6.57 0.13 -17.40
N LEU A 90 5.72 -0.77 -16.92
CA LEU A 90 5.42 -2.03 -17.60
C LEU A 90 4.78 -1.80 -18.97
N SER A 91 3.82 -0.88 -19.07
CA SER A 91 3.21 -0.51 -20.35
C SER A 91 4.24 0.07 -21.31
N ASN A 92 5.09 1.01 -20.87
CA ASN A 92 6.13 1.59 -21.73
C ASN A 92 7.14 0.55 -22.21
N LEU A 93 7.54 -0.40 -21.35
CA LEU A 93 8.46 -1.48 -21.73
C LEU A 93 7.81 -2.41 -22.76
N ARG A 94 6.55 -2.81 -22.53
CA ARG A 94 5.80 -3.65 -23.48
C ARG A 94 5.54 -2.96 -24.81
N ASP A 95 5.11 -1.70 -24.79
CA ASP A 95 4.85 -0.91 -25.99
C ASP A 95 6.13 -0.61 -26.78
N ALA A 96 7.31 -0.60 -26.14
CA ALA A 96 8.59 -0.51 -26.85
C ALA A 96 8.95 -1.81 -27.57
N ASP A 97 8.66 -2.97 -26.97
CA ASP A 97 9.02 -4.28 -27.52
C ASP A 97 8.01 -4.82 -28.55
N ILE A 98 6.71 -4.55 -28.39
CA ILE A 98 5.66 -5.03 -29.31
C ILE A 98 5.90 -4.60 -30.77
N PRO A 99 6.24 -3.33 -31.08
CA PRO A 99 6.57 -2.91 -32.45
C PRO A 99 7.81 -3.61 -33.01
N ALA A 100 8.82 -3.85 -32.18
CA ALA A 100 10.05 -4.54 -32.59
C ALA A 100 9.76 -6.01 -32.97
N VAL A 101 8.96 -6.71 -32.15
CA VAL A 101 8.53 -8.08 -32.44
C VAL A 101 7.63 -8.13 -33.68
N ALA A 102 6.72 -7.17 -33.84
CA ALA A 102 5.87 -7.09 -35.03
C ALA A 102 6.68 -6.88 -36.31
N LEU A 103 7.71 -6.03 -36.26
CA LEU A 103 8.62 -5.82 -37.40
C LEU A 103 9.42 -7.09 -37.72
N GLN A 104 9.97 -7.75 -36.71
CA GLN A 104 10.69 -9.02 -36.89
C GLN A 104 9.80 -10.11 -37.49
N LEU A 105 8.55 -10.22 -37.04
CA LEU A 105 7.58 -11.17 -37.60
C LEU A 105 7.25 -10.85 -39.06
N SER A 106 7.04 -9.58 -39.39
CA SER A 106 6.79 -9.16 -40.78
C SER A 106 7.98 -9.47 -41.68
N GLN A 107 9.21 -9.25 -41.20
CA GLN A 107 10.42 -9.57 -41.95
C GLN A 107 10.55 -11.09 -42.16
N ALA A 108 10.33 -11.89 -41.11
CA ALA A 108 10.38 -13.34 -41.21
C ALA A 108 9.34 -13.90 -42.18
N GLN A 109 8.13 -13.32 -42.22
CA GLN A 109 7.10 -13.70 -43.20
C GLN A 109 7.53 -13.37 -44.63
N LEU A 110 8.12 -12.19 -44.86
CA LEU A 110 8.64 -11.79 -46.18
C LEU A 110 9.78 -12.72 -46.62
N ASP A 111 10.72 -13.02 -45.73
CA ASP A 111 11.86 -13.90 -46.01
C ASP A 111 11.38 -15.32 -46.33
N GLN A 112 10.38 -15.83 -45.60
CA GLN A 112 9.80 -17.14 -45.87
C GLN A 112 9.03 -17.17 -47.21
N GLN A 113 8.25 -16.14 -47.52
CA GLN A 113 7.59 -16.02 -48.82
C GLN A 113 8.62 -15.95 -49.96
N ALA A 114 9.71 -15.20 -49.77
CA ALA A 114 10.81 -15.09 -50.71
C ALA A 114 11.51 -16.45 -50.92
N ALA A 115 11.82 -17.17 -49.83
CA ALA A 115 12.43 -18.50 -49.88
C ALA A 115 11.55 -19.48 -50.66
N LEU A 116 10.25 -19.56 -50.37
CA LEU A 116 9.31 -20.41 -51.10
C LEU A 116 9.22 -20.02 -52.59
N SER A 117 9.24 -18.73 -52.91
CA SER A 117 9.22 -18.27 -54.30
C SER A 117 10.53 -18.58 -55.04
N ALA A 118 11.67 -18.49 -54.34
CA ALA A 118 12.97 -18.84 -54.88
C ALA A 118 13.08 -20.35 -55.10
N GLU A 119 12.62 -21.15 -54.14
CA GLU A 119 12.52 -22.61 -54.26
C GLU A 119 11.60 -23.00 -55.43
N SER A 120 10.42 -22.40 -55.54
CA SER A 120 9.52 -22.61 -56.69
C SER A 120 10.18 -22.24 -58.02
N LYS A 121 10.96 -21.15 -58.09
CA LYS A 121 11.69 -20.76 -59.30
C LYS A 121 12.82 -21.73 -59.62
N ILE A 122 13.54 -22.23 -58.61
CA ILE A 122 14.59 -23.24 -58.78
C ILE A 122 13.99 -24.58 -59.26
N MET A 123 12.81 -24.96 -58.74
CA MET A 123 12.08 -26.14 -59.21
C MET A 123 11.49 -25.95 -60.62
N GLN A 124 11.18 -24.72 -61.03
CA GLN A 124 10.67 -24.39 -62.37
C GLN A 124 11.78 -24.07 -63.38
N THR A 125 13.02 -23.82 -62.96
CA THR A 125 14.14 -23.67 -63.89
C THR A 125 14.41 -25.00 -64.58
N PRO A 126 14.43 -25.03 -65.93
CA PRO A 126 14.69 -26.25 -66.67
C PRO A 126 16.06 -26.80 -66.27
N ASN A 127 16.04 -27.95 -65.62
CA ASN A 127 17.20 -28.77 -65.35
C ASN A 127 17.85 -29.17 -66.69
N LEU A 128 19.17 -29.36 -66.70
CA LEU A 128 19.99 -29.67 -67.88
C LEU A 128 19.44 -30.82 -68.77
N PHE A 129 18.55 -31.66 -68.22
CA PHE A 129 17.82 -32.70 -68.93
C PHE A 129 16.70 -32.20 -69.87
N SER A 130 16.14 -31.00 -69.67
CA SER A 130 15.14 -30.40 -70.56
C SER A 130 15.76 -29.77 -71.81
N TYR A 131 17.08 -29.56 -71.84
CA TYR A 131 17.82 -29.02 -72.99
C TYR A 131 18.57 -30.08 -73.80
N LEU A 132 18.53 -31.35 -73.36
CA LEU A 132 19.20 -32.49 -74.01
C LEU A 132 18.22 -33.47 -74.70
N GLY A 133 16.97 -33.05 -74.94
CA GLY A 133 15.98 -33.75 -75.74
C GLY A 133 15.67 -33.02 -77.03
#